data_AF-A0A6J6NWN2-F1
#
_entry.id   AF-A0A6J6NWN2-F1
#
_cell.length_a   1.000
_cell.length_b   1.000
_cell.length_c   1.000
_cell.angle_alpha   90.00
_cell.angle_beta   90.00
_cell.angle_gamma   90.00
#
_symmetry.space_group_name_H-M   'P 1'
#
loop_
_entity.id
_entity.type
_entity.pdbx_description
1 polymer ?
#
loop_
_entity_poly.entity_id
_entity_poly.type
_entity_poly.pdbx_seq_one_letter_code
_entity_poly.pdbx_strand_id
1 'polypeptide(L)'
;MELSLHQWHVIHMSDQLEGTPSPMSTSRVDAGTGAVEALKTQAASRASSRARNVDALRSAHSKAGKVSLGLQHGLPFDAWKRIGEQVGTLHDSSAWWVGDWLLYGQRSYPDRYRSAMDATGLGYQTLRNYAWIAGRYPVSRRRDDLSFGHHAEVASLSEDDQDMWLLRSSIQHWSRNDLRRALRAELGSGTSSGSSTSGVAIDLSVGELRHARWRAAANANGRPLQDWITEVLDSAAAAALRESRTAGESATSPAIELAS
;
A
#
# COMPACT_ATOMS: atom_id res chain seq x y z
N MET A 1 17.01 6.54 -4.32
CA MET A 1 17.06 5.10 -3.96
C MET A 1 15.66 4.70 -3.55
N GLU A 2 14.79 4.63 -4.55
CA GLU A 2 13.33 4.58 -4.43
C GLU A 2 12.84 3.19 -4.01
N LEU A 3 11.98 3.15 -3.00
CA LEU A 3 11.31 1.94 -2.56
C LEU A 3 10.01 1.78 -3.36
N SER A 4 10.00 0.76 -4.21
CA SER A 4 8.86 0.24 -4.94
C SER A 4 7.68 -0.08 -4.02
N LEU A 5 6.51 0.49 -4.34
CA LEU A 5 5.21 0.31 -3.68
C LEU A 5 4.16 0.06 -4.76
N HIS A 6 3.99 -1.15 -5.29
CA HIS A 6 2.81 -1.48 -6.11
C HIS A 6 2.43 -2.97 -6.03
N GLN A 7 1.55 -3.30 -5.09
CA GLN A 7 0.59 -4.43 -5.08
C GLN A 7 -0.24 -4.18 -3.79
N TRP A 8 -1.54 -3.89 -3.74
CA TRP A 8 -2.71 -4.57 -4.33
C TRP A 8 -3.97 -3.64 -4.32
N HIS A 9 -4.85 -3.83 -5.30
CA HIS A 9 -6.31 -3.55 -5.25
C HIS A 9 -6.96 -4.91 -5.58
N VAL A 10 -7.98 -5.43 -4.90
CA VAL A 10 -9.41 -5.09 -5.00
C VAL A 10 -10.17 -5.93 -3.96
N ILE A 11 -11.15 -5.36 -3.24
CA ILE A 11 -12.42 -6.02 -2.92
C ILE A 11 -13.56 -5.01 -3.13
N HIS A 12 -14.51 -5.38 -3.99
CA HIS A 12 -15.77 -4.69 -4.29
C HIS A 12 -16.83 -5.13 -3.27
N MET A 13 -17.69 -4.22 -2.81
CA MET A 13 -19.04 -4.58 -2.37
C MET A 13 -20.02 -3.45 -2.70
N SER A 14 -21.00 -3.79 -3.52
CA SER A 14 -22.14 -2.98 -3.92
C SER A 14 -23.13 -2.83 -2.78
N ASP A 15 -23.73 -1.66 -2.62
CA ASP A 15 -25.15 -1.57 -2.31
C ASP A 15 -25.72 -0.21 -2.76
N GLN A 16 -26.76 -0.27 -3.58
CA GLN A 16 -27.67 0.83 -3.88
C GLN A 16 -29.03 0.30 -3.43
N LEU A 17 -29.80 1.07 -2.66
CA LEU A 17 -31.22 1.33 -2.92
C LEU A 17 -31.74 2.46 -2.01
N GLU A 18 -32.63 3.25 -2.61
CA GLU A 18 -33.17 4.51 -2.15
C GLU A 18 -34.24 4.38 -1.05
N GLY A 19 -34.38 5.45 -0.26
CA GLY A 19 -35.53 5.66 0.62
C GLY A 19 -35.58 7.12 1.06
N THR A 20 -36.45 7.90 0.43
CA THR A 20 -36.74 9.31 0.75
C THR A 20 -37.26 9.50 2.18
N PRO A 21 -36.93 10.61 2.88
CA PRO A 21 -37.76 11.07 3.99
C PRO A 21 -38.34 12.47 3.75
N SER A 22 -39.65 12.61 3.98
CA SER A 22 -40.34 13.89 4.22
C SER A 22 -40.45 14.18 5.73
N PRO A 23 -40.70 15.43 6.16
CA PRO A 23 -40.14 15.98 7.38
C PRO A 23 -41.13 16.06 8.56
N MET A 24 -40.65 15.91 9.80
CA MET A 24 -41.32 16.46 10.99
C MET A 24 -40.34 16.83 12.12
N SER A 25 -40.46 18.10 12.53
CA SER A 25 -40.37 18.69 13.88
C SER A 25 -39.18 18.47 14.81
N THR A 26 -38.42 19.57 14.93
CA THR A 26 -37.80 20.19 16.12
C THR A 26 -37.71 19.41 17.44
N SER A 27 -36.48 19.24 17.93
CA SER A 27 -36.15 19.56 19.33
C SER A 27 -34.65 19.86 19.46
N ARG A 28 -34.36 21.07 19.96
CA ARG A 28 -33.04 21.62 20.22
C ARG A 28 -32.70 21.32 21.68
N VAL A 29 -31.69 20.50 21.95
CA VAL A 29 -31.03 20.42 23.26
C VAL A 29 -29.51 20.34 23.07
N ASP A 30 -28.82 21.14 23.87
CA ASP A 30 -27.38 21.39 23.89
C ASP A 30 -26.53 20.11 23.95
N ALA A 31 -25.73 19.87 22.91
CA ALA A 31 -24.72 18.80 22.86
C ALA A 31 -23.38 19.27 22.24
N GLY A 32 -23.11 20.58 22.23
CA GLY A 32 -21.95 21.16 21.55
C GLY A 32 -20.65 21.19 22.36
N THR A 33 -20.72 21.23 23.70
CA THR A 33 -19.55 21.56 24.52
C THR A 33 -18.69 20.33 24.87
N GLY A 34 -19.30 19.16 25.07
CA GLY A 34 -18.57 17.94 25.45
C GLY A 34 -17.75 17.33 24.30
N ALA A 35 -18.25 17.39 23.07
CA ALA A 35 -17.56 16.85 21.89
C ALA A 35 -16.32 17.68 21.51
N VAL A 36 -16.39 19.00 21.67
CA VAL A 36 -15.28 19.91 21.37
C VAL A 36 -14.17 19.77 22.41
N GLU A 37 -14.51 19.50 23.68
CA GLU A 37 -13.53 19.30 24.74
C GLU A 37 -12.88 17.91 24.70
N ALA A 38 -13.62 16.88 24.28
CA ALA A 38 -13.07 15.57 23.94
C ALA A 38 -12.11 15.64 22.74
N LEU A 39 -12.44 16.42 21.71
CA LEU A 39 -11.57 16.66 20.54
C LEU A 39 -10.28 17.43 20.91
N LYS A 40 -10.37 18.45 21.78
CA LYS A 40 -9.18 19.17 22.29
C LYS A 40 -8.29 18.30 23.16
N THR A 41 -8.88 17.47 24.03
CA THR A 41 -8.13 16.54 24.90
C THR A 41 -7.41 15.46 24.08
N GLN A 42 -8.06 14.96 23.03
CA GLN A 42 -7.48 13.98 22.11
C GLN A 42 -6.43 14.60 21.16
N ALA A 43 -6.63 15.86 20.73
CA ALA A 43 -5.63 16.63 19.98
C ALA A 43 -4.40 16.98 20.84
N ALA A 44 -4.58 17.32 22.12
CA ALA A 44 -3.50 17.59 23.07
C ALA A 44 -2.69 16.32 23.39
N SER A 45 -3.35 15.17 23.56
CA SER A 45 -2.71 13.85 23.68
C SER A 45 -1.88 13.48 22.43
N ARG A 46 -2.41 13.73 21.22
CA ARG A 46 -1.72 13.50 19.94
C ARG A 46 -0.56 14.47 19.70
N ALA A 47 -0.70 15.73 20.08
CA ALA A 47 0.38 16.73 20.03
C ALA A 47 1.51 16.39 21.02
N SER A 48 1.19 15.83 22.18
CA SER A 48 2.16 15.37 23.19
C SER A 48 2.97 14.15 22.72
N SER A 49 2.37 13.26 21.92
CA SER A 49 3.08 12.15 21.26
C SER A 49 3.97 12.61 20.10
N ARG A 50 3.56 13.65 19.36
CA ARG A 50 4.36 14.30 18.30
C ARG A 50 5.57 15.08 18.88
N ALA A 51 5.38 15.77 20.00
CA ALA A 51 6.45 16.53 20.67
C ALA A 51 7.56 15.61 21.21
N ARG A 52 7.19 14.45 21.80
CA ARG A 52 8.14 13.46 22.33
C ARG A 52 9.11 12.92 21.26
N ASN A 53 8.67 12.74 20.01
CA ASN A 53 9.52 12.20 18.94
C ASN A 53 10.36 13.26 18.20
N VAL A 54 9.88 14.51 18.08
CA VAL A 54 10.66 15.58 17.42
C VAL A 54 11.74 16.15 18.36
N ASP A 55 11.46 16.24 19.67
CA ASP A 55 12.47 16.60 20.65
C ASP A 55 13.46 15.46 20.95
N ALA A 56 13.13 14.20 20.63
CA ALA A 56 14.05 13.08 20.77
C ALA A 56 15.34 13.22 19.93
N LEU A 57 15.27 13.89 18.77
CA LEU A 57 16.42 14.17 17.91
C LEU A 57 17.17 15.47 18.28
N ARG A 58 16.60 16.30 19.17
CA ARG A 58 17.32 17.41 19.81
C ARG A 58 17.97 16.89 21.07
N SER A 59 19.21 16.42 20.92
CA SER A 59 20.02 15.93 22.03
C SER A 59 21.29 16.77 22.18
N ALA A 60 22.07 16.53 23.23
CA ALA A 60 23.41 17.12 23.36
C ALA A 60 24.30 16.84 22.14
N HIS A 61 24.02 15.77 21.39
CA HIS A 61 24.87 15.24 20.34
C HIS A 61 24.33 15.46 18.91
N SER A 62 23.11 16.00 18.77
CA SER A 62 22.43 16.16 17.49
C SER A 62 21.58 17.43 17.42
N LYS A 63 21.65 18.12 16.28
CA LYS A 63 20.80 19.28 15.95
C LYS A 63 20.00 18.97 14.69
N ALA A 64 18.73 18.62 14.85
CA ALA A 64 17.81 18.40 13.74
C ALA A 64 17.20 19.72 13.25
N GLY A 65 17.37 20.01 11.96
CA GLY A 65 16.68 21.05 11.21
C GLY A 65 15.71 20.45 10.19
N LYS A 66 14.96 21.29 9.47
CA LYS A 66 13.98 20.82 8.46
C LYS A 66 14.62 19.99 7.33
N VAL A 67 15.86 20.33 6.95
CA VAL A 67 16.57 19.74 5.79
C VAL A 67 17.94 19.18 6.14
N SER A 68 18.31 19.16 7.43
CA SER A 68 19.64 18.73 7.86
C SER A 68 19.61 18.11 9.25
N LEU A 69 20.52 17.16 9.48
CA LEU A 69 20.80 16.60 10.80
C LEU A 69 22.28 16.86 11.09
N GLY A 70 22.55 17.86 11.92
CA GLY A 70 23.90 18.16 12.38
C GLY A 70 24.31 17.20 13.49
N LEU A 71 25.41 16.48 13.30
CA LEU A 71 26.00 15.58 14.30
C LEU A 71 27.32 16.17 14.79
N GLN A 72 27.60 16.05 16.09
CA GLN A 72 28.89 16.48 16.64
C GLN A 72 30.06 15.64 16.11
N HIS A 73 31.25 16.25 16.03
CA HIS A 73 32.48 15.52 15.75
C HIS A 73 32.84 14.57 16.91
N GLY A 74 33.43 13.42 16.59
CA GLY A 74 33.84 12.42 17.59
C GLY A 74 32.67 11.65 18.23
N LEU A 75 31.50 11.62 17.58
CA LEU A 75 30.33 10.91 18.07
C LEU A 75 30.63 9.40 18.23
N PRO A 76 30.45 8.82 19.43
CA PRO A 76 30.61 7.38 19.63
C PRO A 76 29.62 6.57 18.78
N PHE A 77 30.03 5.39 18.32
CA PHE A 77 29.21 4.55 17.44
C PHE A 77 27.82 4.26 18.01
N ASP A 78 27.70 3.92 19.29
CA ASP A 78 26.40 3.63 19.91
C ASP A 78 25.49 4.85 19.98
N ALA A 79 26.05 6.06 20.10
CA ALA A 79 25.27 7.29 20.05
C ALA A 79 24.82 7.59 18.62
N TRP A 80 25.69 7.39 17.63
CA TRP A 80 25.35 7.49 16.21
C TRP A 80 24.26 6.50 15.81
N LYS A 81 24.37 5.24 16.25
CA LYS A 81 23.39 4.18 16.00
C LYS A 81 22.02 4.54 16.57
N ARG A 82 21.96 4.97 17.83
CA ARG A 82 20.70 5.40 18.48
C ARG A 82 20.03 6.56 17.76
N ILE A 83 20.81 7.53 17.27
CA ILE A 83 20.26 8.63 16.46
C ILE A 83 19.67 8.09 15.15
N GLY A 84 20.35 7.15 14.49
CA GLY A 84 19.83 6.47 13.31
C GLY A 84 18.51 5.72 13.59
N GLU A 85 18.44 5.00 14.71
CA GLU A 85 17.22 4.31 15.17
C GLU A 85 16.07 5.30 15.39
N GLN A 86 16.32 6.44 16.05
CA GLN A 86 15.32 7.50 16.26
C GLN A 86 14.82 8.12 14.95
N VAL A 87 15.72 8.37 13.99
CA VAL A 87 15.34 8.84 12.64
C VAL A 87 14.43 7.81 11.97
N GLY A 88 14.78 6.53 12.06
CA GLY A 88 13.97 5.43 11.56
C GLY A 88 12.57 5.39 12.19
N THR A 89 12.48 5.48 13.52
CA THR A 89 11.21 5.53 14.27
C THR A 89 10.35 6.72 13.85
N LEU A 90 10.94 7.91 13.69
CA LEU A 90 10.21 9.09 13.26
C LEU A 90 9.68 8.94 11.84
N HIS A 91 10.50 8.44 10.92
CA HIS A 91 10.10 8.14 9.54
C HIS A 91 8.93 7.16 9.53
N ASP A 92 9.04 6.04 10.25
CA ASP A 92 8.00 5.02 10.30
C ASP A 92 6.69 5.52 10.96
N SER A 93 6.81 6.25 12.07
CA SER A 93 5.67 6.87 12.76
C SER A 93 4.90 7.86 11.88
N SER A 94 5.60 8.56 10.98
CA SER A 94 4.98 9.56 10.11
C SER A 94 3.90 8.96 9.20
N ALA A 95 4.08 7.73 8.73
CA ALA A 95 3.10 7.04 7.90
C ALA A 95 1.81 6.76 8.68
N TRP A 96 1.91 6.32 9.93
CA TRP A 96 0.76 6.13 10.83
C TRP A 96 0.01 7.45 11.05
N TRP A 97 0.72 8.54 11.34
CA TRP A 97 0.10 9.84 11.61
C TRP A 97 -0.64 10.39 10.38
N VAL A 98 -0.05 10.25 9.20
CA VAL A 98 -0.69 10.67 7.94
C VAL A 98 -1.93 9.82 7.66
N GLY A 99 -1.86 8.51 7.88
CA GLY A 99 -3.02 7.62 7.75
C GLY A 99 -4.16 8.01 8.69
N ASP A 100 -3.86 8.20 9.98
CA ASP A 100 -4.84 8.61 10.99
C ASP A 100 -5.48 9.97 10.69
N TRP A 101 -4.67 10.92 10.22
CA TRP A 101 -5.14 12.23 9.81
C TRP A 101 -6.12 12.16 8.63
N LEU A 102 -5.82 11.32 7.62
CA LEU A 102 -6.69 11.08 6.48
C LEU A 102 -7.99 10.36 6.84
N LEU A 103 -7.93 9.39 7.77
CA LEU A 103 -9.11 8.68 8.26
C LEU A 103 -10.05 9.60 9.04
N TYR A 104 -9.49 10.46 9.90
CA TYR A 104 -10.28 11.48 10.59
C TYR A 104 -11.01 12.38 9.59
N GLY A 105 -10.34 12.79 8.51
CA GLY A 105 -10.93 13.66 7.51
C GLY A 105 -11.99 13.00 6.62
N GLN A 106 -12.16 11.68 6.65
CA GLN A 106 -13.03 10.96 5.71
C GLN A 106 -14.50 11.38 5.76
N ARG A 107 -15.02 11.70 6.94
CA ARG A 107 -16.44 12.07 7.14
C ARG A 107 -16.71 13.57 7.00
N SER A 108 -15.67 14.39 7.16
CA SER A 108 -15.81 15.85 7.30
C SER A 108 -15.24 16.63 6.12
N TYR A 109 -14.32 16.05 5.35
CA TYR A 109 -13.58 16.74 4.30
C TYR A 109 -13.57 15.91 3.00
N PRO A 110 -14.50 16.18 2.07
CA PRO A 110 -14.56 15.49 0.77
C PRO A 110 -13.25 15.61 -0.03
N ASP A 111 -12.62 16.78 -0.02
CA ASP A 111 -11.38 17.08 -0.75
C ASP A 111 -10.08 16.72 0.00
N ARG A 112 -10.16 15.95 1.09
CA ARG A 112 -9.02 15.67 1.99
C ARG A 112 -7.76 15.18 1.28
N TYR A 113 -7.90 14.41 0.20
CA TYR A 113 -6.74 13.87 -0.50
C TYR A 113 -6.00 14.94 -1.28
N ARG A 114 -6.70 15.90 -1.91
CA ARG A 114 -6.06 17.05 -2.55
C ARG A 114 -5.32 17.87 -1.49
N SER A 115 -5.99 18.22 -0.39
CA SER A 115 -5.37 18.97 0.71
C SER A 115 -4.18 18.23 1.34
N ALA A 116 -4.24 16.89 1.41
CA ALA A 116 -3.15 16.08 1.93
C ALA A 116 -1.95 16.04 0.97
N MET A 117 -2.18 15.98 -0.34
CA MET A 117 -1.10 16.11 -1.34
C MET A 117 -0.42 17.47 -1.21
N ASP A 118 -1.19 18.56 -1.10
CA ASP A 118 -0.66 19.91 -0.95
C ASP A 118 0.14 20.08 0.35
N ALA A 119 -0.35 19.50 1.46
CA ALA A 119 0.29 19.63 2.78
C ALA A 119 1.53 18.75 2.96
N THR A 120 1.57 17.57 2.35
CA THR A 120 2.61 16.55 2.59
C THR A 120 3.60 16.41 1.43
N GLY A 121 3.21 16.81 0.22
CA GLY A 121 3.95 16.54 -1.01
C GLY A 121 3.92 15.07 -1.44
N LEU A 122 3.18 14.20 -0.75
CA LEU A 122 3.07 12.79 -1.10
C LEU A 122 2.05 12.58 -2.21
N GLY A 123 2.31 11.59 -3.07
CA GLY A 123 1.37 11.18 -4.12
C GLY A 123 0.09 10.57 -3.58
N TYR A 124 -0.98 10.65 -4.37
CA TYR A 124 -2.29 10.12 -4.03
C TYR A 124 -2.27 8.65 -3.59
N GLN A 125 -1.55 7.81 -4.34
CA GLN A 125 -1.48 6.37 -4.08
C GLN A 125 -0.83 6.07 -2.72
N THR A 126 0.24 6.78 -2.35
CA THR A 126 0.89 6.66 -1.05
C THR A 126 -0.05 7.06 0.08
N LEU A 127 -0.75 8.19 -0.06
CA LEU A 127 -1.71 8.67 0.92
C LEU A 127 -2.88 7.69 1.11
N ARG A 128 -3.42 7.17 0.01
CA ARG A 128 -4.49 6.15 0.04
C ARG A 128 -4.01 4.88 0.75
N ASN A 129 -2.79 4.42 0.46
CA ASN A 129 -2.21 3.26 1.11
C ASN A 129 -2.02 3.47 2.62
N TYR A 130 -1.52 4.64 3.03
CA TYR A 130 -1.36 4.97 4.44
C TYR A 130 -2.69 4.99 5.18
N ALA A 131 -3.71 5.62 4.61
CA ALA A 131 -5.05 5.64 5.19
C ALA A 131 -5.65 4.23 5.29
N TRP A 132 -5.48 3.40 4.27
CA TRP A 132 -5.99 2.04 4.26
C TRP A 132 -5.35 1.19 5.36
N ILE A 133 -4.01 1.17 5.46
CA ILE A 133 -3.30 0.41 6.50
C ILE A 133 -3.67 0.93 7.89
N ALA A 134 -3.64 2.25 8.10
CA ALA A 134 -4.03 2.85 9.38
C ALA A 134 -5.46 2.46 9.79
N GLY A 135 -6.36 2.26 8.83
CA GLY A 135 -7.74 1.85 9.07
C GLY A 135 -7.89 0.37 9.39
N ARG A 136 -6.97 -0.49 8.92
CA ARG A 136 -6.93 -1.92 9.27
C ARG A 136 -6.41 -2.17 10.67
N TYR A 137 -5.58 -1.27 11.20
CA TYR A 137 -4.98 -1.40 12.53
C TYR A 137 -5.43 -0.27 13.45
N PRO A 138 -6.50 -0.46 14.24
CA PRO A 138 -6.78 0.39 15.39
C PRO A 138 -5.54 0.50 16.29
N VAL A 139 -5.39 1.60 17.02
CA VAL A 139 -4.19 1.87 17.83
C VAL A 139 -3.86 0.71 18.79
N SER A 140 -4.86 0.01 19.32
CA SER A 140 -4.68 -1.16 20.21
C SER A 140 -4.06 -2.39 19.53
N ARG A 141 -4.16 -2.51 18.19
CA ARG A 141 -3.58 -3.61 17.41
C ARG A 141 -2.25 -3.24 16.74
N ARG A 142 -1.81 -1.98 16.87
CA ARG A 142 -0.49 -1.55 16.37
C ARG A 142 0.58 -2.00 17.36
N ARG A 143 1.60 -2.67 16.82
CA ARG A 143 2.75 -3.15 17.59
C ARG A 143 3.91 -2.18 17.40
N ASP A 144 4.39 -1.59 18.48
CA ASP A 144 5.42 -0.55 18.46
C ASP A 144 6.84 -1.08 18.19
N ASP A 145 7.06 -2.37 18.42
CA ASP A 145 8.26 -3.11 18.06
C ASP A 145 8.34 -3.47 16.57
N LEU A 146 7.25 -3.27 15.80
CA LEU A 146 7.18 -3.55 14.37
C LEU A 146 6.92 -2.29 13.55
N SER A 147 7.63 -2.19 12.43
CA SER A 147 7.47 -1.06 11.51
C SER A 147 6.10 -1.04 10.83
N PHE A 148 5.66 0.13 10.36
CA PHE A 148 4.52 0.32 9.45
C PHE A 148 4.60 -0.63 8.25
N GLY A 149 5.81 -0.87 7.75
CA GLY A 149 6.06 -1.81 6.67
C GLY A 149 5.68 -3.26 6.98
N HIS A 150 5.84 -3.75 8.21
CA HIS A 150 5.39 -5.11 8.58
C HIS A 150 3.87 -5.21 8.51
N HIS A 151 3.18 -4.22 9.07
CA HIS A 151 1.73 -4.13 9.04
C HIS A 151 1.21 -4.06 7.59
N ALA A 152 1.91 -3.33 6.72
CA ALA A 152 1.57 -3.25 5.31
C ALA A 152 1.58 -4.62 4.59
N GLU A 153 2.53 -5.50 4.89
CA GLU A 153 2.64 -6.81 4.23
C GLU A 153 1.44 -7.72 4.50
N VAL A 154 0.80 -7.56 5.67
CA VAL A 154 -0.28 -8.44 6.13
C VAL A 154 -1.65 -7.76 6.15
N ALA A 155 -1.74 -6.48 5.83
CA ALA A 155 -2.97 -5.68 5.89
C ALA A 155 -4.13 -6.24 5.06
N SER A 156 -3.83 -7.00 4.00
CA SER A 156 -4.83 -7.66 3.13
C SER A 156 -5.34 -9.00 3.66
N LEU A 157 -4.70 -9.57 4.69
CA LEU A 157 -5.09 -10.84 5.30
C LEU A 157 -6.29 -10.64 6.25
N SER A 158 -6.83 -11.77 6.73
CA SER A 158 -7.80 -11.78 7.83
C SER A 158 -7.19 -11.19 9.11
N GLU A 159 -8.02 -10.73 10.05
CA GLU A 159 -7.48 -10.13 11.29
C GLU A 159 -6.71 -11.14 12.13
N ASP A 160 -7.15 -12.40 12.16
CA ASP A 160 -6.47 -13.49 12.87
C ASP A 160 -5.10 -13.78 12.24
N ASP A 161 -5.03 -13.85 10.90
CA ASP A 161 -3.77 -14.06 10.19
C ASP A 161 -2.81 -12.88 10.39
N GLN A 162 -3.31 -11.66 10.36
CA GLN A 162 -2.52 -10.46 10.66
C GLN A 162 -1.86 -10.58 12.03
N ASP A 163 -2.66 -10.87 13.07
CA ASP A 163 -2.16 -10.92 14.44
C ASP A 163 -1.16 -12.07 14.63
N MET A 164 -1.41 -13.22 14.00
CA MET A 164 -0.48 -14.35 13.97
C MET A 164 0.86 -13.97 13.32
N TRP A 165 0.85 -13.41 12.11
CA TRP A 165 2.08 -13.08 11.37
C TRP A 165 2.87 -11.95 12.03
N LEU A 166 2.17 -10.96 12.60
CA LEU A 166 2.81 -9.89 13.37
C LEU A 166 3.41 -10.43 14.67
N LEU A 167 2.71 -11.30 15.40
CA LEU A 167 3.26 -11.96 16.58
C LEU A 167 4.51 -12.77 16.26
N ARG A 168 4.46 -13.55 15.18
CA ARG A 168 5.61 -14.33 14.71
C ARG A 168 6.79 -13.44 14.35
N SER A 169 6.53 -12.32 13.68
CA SER A 169 7.58 -11.36 13.29
C SER A 169 8.24 -10.72 14.51
N SER A 170 7.44 -10.35 15.51
CA SER A 170 7.91 -9.79 16.79
C SER A 170 8.80 -10.78 17.55
N ILE A 171 8.32 -12.01 17.77
CA ILE A 171 9.05 -13.04 18.53
C ILE A 171 10.35 -13.45 17.83
N GLN A 172 10.33 -13.56 16.49
CA GLN A 172 11.50 -14.00 15.72
C GLN A 172 12.41 -12.85 15.28
N HIS A 173 12.09 -11.61 15.68
CA HIS A 173 12.78 -10.39 15.26
C HIS A 173 12.98 -10.31 13.74
N TRP A 174 11.95 -10.71 12.99
CA TRP A 174 11.99 -10.70 11.54
C TRP A 174 12.07 -9.27 11.00
N SER A 175 12.86 -9.09 9.94
CA SER A 175 12.70 -7.92 9.10
C SER A 175 11.45 -8.05 8.23
N ARG A 176 10.99 -6.93 7.65
CA ARG A 176 9.89 -6.94 6.68
C ARG A 176 10.15 -7.91 5.52
N ASN A 177 11.40 -8.04 5.10
CA ASN A 177 11.78 -8.95 4.02
C ASN A 177 11.69 -10.42 4.45
N ASP A 178 11.97 -10.73 5.72
CA ASP A 178 11.82 -12.07 6.28
C ASP A 178 10.34 -12.45 6.38
N LEU A 179 9.50 -11.54 6.89
CA LEU A 179 8.05 -11.70 6.89
C LEU A 179 7.52 -11.96 5.47
N ARG A 180 7.92 -11.15 4.49
CA ARG A 180 7.53 -11.32 3.09
C ARG A 180 7.96 -12.67 2.53
N ARG A 181 9.18 -13.13 2.84
CA ARG A 181 9.68 -14.45 2.42
C ARG A 181 8.86 -15.57 3.05
N ALA A 182 8.55 -15.46 4.34
CA ALA A 182 7.77 -16.46 5.05
C ALA A 182 6.32 -16.55 4.54
N LEU A 183 5.67 -15.41 4.27
CA LEU A 183 4.34 -15.35 3.66
C LEU A 183 4.31 -16.07 2.30
N ARG A 184 5.30 -15.83 1.44
CA ARG A 184 5.40 -16.52 0.14
C ARG A 184 5.61 -18.02 0.28
N ALA A 185 6.42 -18.44 1.26
CA ALA A 185 6.64 -19.85 1.53
C ALA A 185 5.34 -20.54 1.96
N GLU A 186 4.55 -19.92 2.84
CA GLU A 186 3.27 -20.48 3.31
C GLU A 186 2.23 -20.57 2.19
N LEU A 187 2.07 -19.49 1.40
CA LEU A 187 1.15 -19.43 0.25
C LEU A 187 1.57 -20.41 -0.87
N GLY A 188 2.88 -20.58 -1.08
CA GLY A 188 3.43 -21.56 -2.01
C GLY A 188 3.34 -23.00 -1.52
N SER A 189 3.23 -23.22 -0.21
CA SER A 189 3.13 -24.56 0.40
C SER A 189 1.67 -25.03 0.52
N GLY A 190 0.71 -24.11 0.65
CA GLY A 190 -0.73 -24.38 0.62
C GLY A 190 -1.29 -24.84 -0.73
N THR A 191 -0.47 -24.81 -1.79
CA THR A 191 -0.84 -25.18 -3.17
C THR A 191 -0.20 -26.49 -3.65
N SER A 192 0.51 -27.22 -2.77
CA SER A 192 1.22 -28.47 -3.12
C SER A 192 0.45 -29.78 -2.90
N SER A 193 -0.87 -29.75 -2.68
CA SER A 193 -1.69 -30.97 -2.65
C SER A 193 -3.00 -30.77 -3.43
N GLY A 194 -2.96 -31.07 -4.73
CA GLY A 194 -4.15 -31.18 -5.58
C GLY A 194 -4.13 -30.29 -6.83
N SER A 195 -3.84 -30.91 -7.98
CA SER A 195 -4.06 -30.39 -9.35
C SER A 195 -3.09 -29.31 -9.86
N SER A 196 -2.09 -29.78 -10.60
CA SER A 196 -1.19 -28.98 -11.42
C SER A 196 -1.95 -28.28 -12.55
N THR A 197 -2.41 -27.06 -12.32
CA THR A 197 -2.50 -26.04 -13.38
C THR A 197 -1.36 -25.06 -13.13
N SER A 198 -0.32 -25.18 -13.95
CA SER A 198 0.89 -24.36 -13.88
C SER A 198 0.57 -22.92 -14.28
N GLY A 199 0.06 -22.12 -13.34
CA GLY A 199 -0.11 -20.69 -13.52
C GLY A 199 1.21 -19.98 -13.24
N VAL A 200 1.80 -19.38 -14.27
CA VAL A 200 2.96 -18.48 -14.09
C VAL A 200 2.44 -17.10 -13.71
N ALA A 201 2.70 -16.67 -12.48
CA ALA A 201 2.38 -15.31 -12.04
C ALA A 201 3.42 -14.32 -12.59
N ILE A 202 3.01 -13.42 -13.48
CA ILE A 202 3.84 -12.35 -14.02
C ILE A 202 3.54 -11.08 -13.22
N ASP A 203 4.53 -10.57 -12.50
CA ASP A 203 4.47 -9.25 -11.86
C ASP A 203 4.99 -8.19 -12.84
N LEU A 204 4.14 -7.24 -13.21
CA LEU A 204 4.44 -6.19 -14.19
C LEU A 204 4.29 -4.81 -13.56
N SER A 205 5.40 -4.10 -13.41
CA SER A 205 5.38 -2.71 -12.95
C SER A 205 4.98 -1.78 -14.10
N VAL A 206 3.73 -1.30 -14.07
CA VAL A 206 3.16 -0.40 -15.06
C VAL A 206 2.91 0.97 -14.45
N GLY A 207 3.46 2.03 -15.06
CA GLY A 207 3.22 3.40 -14.59
C GLY A 207 1.73 3.81 -14.64
N GLU A 208 1.32 4.74 -13.77
CA GLU A 208 -0.08 5.11 -13.53
C GLU A 208 -0.85 5.47 -14.81
N LEU A 209 -0.25 6.25 -15.71
CA LEU A 209 -0.85 6.65 -16.99
C LEU A 209 -1.13 5.45 -17.90
N ARG A 210 -0.23 4.46 -17.92
CA ARG A 210 -0.40 3.26 -18.73
C ARG A 210 -1.45 2.34 -18.13
N HIS A 211 -1.44 2.16 -16.82
CA HIS A 211 -2.45 1.38 -16.11
C HIS A 211 -3.86 1.98 -16.27
N ALA A 212 -3.99 3.30 -16.17
CA ALA A 212 -5.26 4.00 -16.40
C ALA A 212 -5.79 3.79 -17.83
N ARG A 213 -4.92 3.85 -18.84
CA ARG A 213 -5.29 3.59 -20.24
C ARG A 213 -5.76 2.15 -20.45
N TRP A 214 -5.07 1.18 -19.86
CA TRP A 214 -5.45 -0.22 -19.95
C TRP A 214 -6.78 -0.50 -19.27
N ARG A 215 -7.01 0.08 -18.09
CA ARG A 215 -8.29 -0.03 -17.39
C ARG A 215 -9.44 0.61 -18.19
N ALA A 216 -9.22 1.77 -18.80
CA ALA A 216 -10.21 2.40 -19.65
C ALA A 216 -10.55 1.54 -20.88
N ALA A 217 -9.54 0.94 -21.51
CA ALA A 217 -9.73 0.03 -22.65
C ALA A 217 -10.47 -1.26 -22.26
N ALA A 218 -10.13 -1.88 -21.13
CA ALA A 218 -10.83 -3.05 -20.62
C ALA A 218 -12.32 -2.76 -20.34
N ASN A 219 -12.60 -1.63 -19.68
CA ASN A 219 -13.97 -1.19 -19.41
C ASN A 219 -14.76 -0.92 -20.71
N ALA A 220 -14.14 -0.32 -21.72
CA ALA A 220 -14.78 -0.09 -23.02
C ALA A 220 -15.14 -1.41 -23.74
N ASN A 221 -14.45 -2.50 -23.42
CA ASN A 221 -14.74 -3.86 -23.91
C ASN A 221 -15.63 -4.66 -22.95
N GLY A 222 -16.14 -4.03 -21.87
CA GLY A 222 -17.01 -4.68 -20.89
C GLY A 222 -16.34 -5.80 -20.08
N ARG A 223 -15.00 -5.81 -19.99
CA ARG A 223 -14.24 -6.88 -19.35
C ARG A 223 -13.43 -6.38 -18.15
N PRO A 224 -13.22 -7.23 -17.12
CA PRO A 224 -12.21 -6.97 -16.10
C PRO A 224 -10.83 -6.79 -16.72
N LEU A 225 -10.00 -5.92 -16.11
CA LEU A 225 -8.66 -5.60 -16.63
C LEU A 225 -7.77 -6.84 -16.82
N GLN A 226 -7.84 -7.79 -15.88
CA GLN A 226 -7.05 -9.02 -15.94
C GLN A 226 -7.43 -9.88 -17.14
N ASP A 227 -8.72 -10.12 -17.36
CA ASP A 227 -9.22 -10.93 -18.47
C ASP A 227 -8.91 -10.29 -19.82
N TRP A 228 -9.05 -8.96 -19.89
CA TRP A 228 -8.71 -8.20 -21.08
C TRP A 228 -7.22 -8.27 -21.40
N ILE A 229 -6.33 -8.14 -20.41
CA ILE A 229 -4.88 -8.26 -20.62
C ILE A 229 -4.52 -9.66 -21.13
N THR A 230 -5.06 -10.71 -20.52
CA THR A 230 -4.82 -12.10 -20.94
C THR A 230 -5.24 -12.32 -22.38
N GLU A 231 -6.46 -11.90 -22.76
CA GLU A 231 -6.99 -12.06 -24.12
C GLU A 231 -6.16 -11.30 -25.17
N VAL A 232 -5.71 -10.09 -24.84
CA VAL A 232 -4.85 -9.29 -25.72
C VAL A 232 -3.49 -9.95 -25.89
N LEU A 233 -2.88 -10.47 -24.82
CA LEU A 233 -1.60 -11.18 -24.88
C LEU A 233 -1.71 -12.48 -25.68
N ASP A 234 -2.77 -13.25 -25.47
CA ASP A 234 -3.03 -14.49 -26.22
C ASP A 234 -3.21 -14.22 -27.72
N SER A 235 -3.96 -13.16 -28.06
CA SER A 235 -4.15 -12.73 -29.45
C SER A 235 -2.84 -12.30 -30.11
N ALA A 236 -2.02 -11.53 -29.39
CA ALA A 236 -0.71 -11.09 -29.87
C ALA A 236 0.26 -12.27 -30.05
N ALA A 237 0.28 -13.22 -29.10
CA ALA A 237 1.08 -14.43 -29.19
C ALA A 237 0.65 -15.29 -30.40
N ALA A 238 -0.66 -15.47 -30.60
CA ALA A 238 -1.19 -16.21 -31.73
C ALA A 238 -0.82 -15.57 -33.08
N ALA A 239 -0.84 -14.23 -33.17
CA ALA A 239 -0.42 -13.51 -34.36
C ALA A 239 1.08 -13.73 -34.66
N ALA A 240 1.95 -13.58 -33.66
CA ALA A 240 3.39 -13.78 -33.81
C ALA A 240 3.75 -15.23 -34.20
N LEU A 241 3.04 -16.23 -33.67
CA LEU A 241 3.23 -17.63 -34.01
C LEU A 241 2.75 -17.97 -35.44
N ARG A 242 1.75 -17.27 -35.97
CA ARG A 242 1.31 -17.43 -37.37
C ARG A 242 2.35 -16.84 -38.33
N GLU A 243 2.84 -15.65 -38.02
CA GLU A 243 3.83 -14.93 -38.85
C GLU A 243 5.15 -15.72 -39.00
N SER A 244 5.63 -16.30 -37.90
CA SER A 244 6.83 -17.16 -37.92
C SER A 244 6.64 -18.45 -38.72
N ARG A 245 5.42 -19.02 -38.77
CA ARG A 245 5.11 -20.22 -39.57
C ARG A 245 5.08 -19.91 -41.07
N THR A 246 4.47 -18.79 -41.46
CA THR A 246 4.41 -18.36 -42.87
C THR A 246 5.77 -17.98 -43.43
N ALA A 247 6.67 -17.45 -42.60
CA ALA A 247 8.06 -17.17 -42.99
C ALA A 247 8.89 -18.45 -43.19
N GLY A 248 8.62 -19.51 -42.41
CA GLY A 248 9.27 -20.81 -42.56
C GLY A 248 8.81 -21.60 -43.78
N GLU A 249 7.50 -21.59 -44.09
CA GLU A 249 6.92 -22.29 -45.25
C GLU A 249 7.41 -21.73 -46.60
N SER A 250 7.76 -20.44 -46.63
CA SER A 250 8.28 -19.77 -47.84
C SER A 250 9.75 -20.11 -48.15
N ALA A 251 10.46 -20.77 -47.22
CA ALA A 251 11.89 -21.10 -47.36
C ALA A 251 12.15 -22.55 -47.81
N THR A 252 11.16 -23.45 -47.75
CA THR A 252 11.33 -24.89 -47.99
C THR A 252 10.80 -25.41 -49.33
N SER A 253 10.42 -24.55 -50.27
CA SER A 253 10.09 -24.99 -51.64
C SER A 253 11.01 -24.35 -52.69
N PRO A 254 11.92 -25.15 -53.25
CA PRO A 254 12.13 -25.12 -54.68
C PRO A 254 11.83 -26.50 -55.28
N ALA A 255 10.84 -26.48 -56.17
CA ALA A 255 10.71 -27.25 -57.41
C ALA A 255 11.39 -28.64 -57.48
N ILE A 256 10.58 -29.69 -57.35
CA ILE A 256 10.79 -30.92 -58.12
C ILE A 256 10.37 -30.58 -59.56
N GLU A 257 11.34 -30.21 -60.40
CA GLU A 257 11.15 -30.15 -61.85
C GLU A 257 11.52 -31.52 -62.44
N LEU A 258 10.48 -32.21 -62.92
CA LEU A 258 10.54 -33.49 -63.59
C LEU A 258 11.26 -33.35 -64.93
N ALA A 259 12.39 -34.04 -65.09
CA ALA A 259 13.00 -34.25 -66.40
C ALA A 259 12.21 -35.33 -67.18
N SER A 260 11.84 -35.00 -68.41
CA SER A 260 11.50 -35.92 -69.50
C SER A 260 12.31 -35.53 -70.73
#